data_AF-A0A7J8H8L3-F1
#
_entry.id   AF-A0A7J8H8L3-F1
#
_cell.length_a   1.000
_cell.length_b   1.000
_cell.length_c   1.000
_cell.angle_alpha   90.00
_cell.angle_beta   90.00
_cell.angle_gamma   90.00
#
_symmetry.space_group_name_H-M   'P 1'
#
loop_
_entity.id
_entity.type
_entity.pdbx_description
1 polymer ?
#
loop_
_entity_poly.entity_id
_entity_poly.type
_entity_poly.pdbx_seq_one_letter_code
_entity_poly.pdbx_strand_id
1 'polypeptide(L)'
;MFTVSQTSRAWFIDRARQAREERLVQKERERAAIGIQAHVRSFLCRSRLQREIRREIDEFFKVDGSGSSKRSALCVFKIARKLLFLFRIKEDNERFEKLCCCILSSMDAENDPKVWYVSLALSKDLTLLWIKQIKDILRYCCELLGQLKPEILQDSKLITLYLTMLVTFTDTSTWKILRVKDIVNPWPGETSALSVQRHFNCSLFPSVAPCDCCTIFRQSDSAIPHPHHVCACSCDSSQHSDP
;
A
#
# COMPACT_ATOMS: atom_id res chain seq x y z
N MET A 1 -26.26 -17.68 -75.60
CA MET A 1 -27.03 -17.65 -74.35
C MET A 1 -26.32 -18.48 -73.28
N PHE A 2 -25.35 -17.93 -72.52
CA PHE A 2 -24.71 -18.63 -71.37
C PHE A 2 -24.22 -17.70 -70.25
N THR A 3 -24.48 -16.39 -70.32
CA THR A 3 -23.94 -15.39 -69.38
C THR A 3 -24.67 -15.36 -68.04
N VAL A 4 -25.91 -15.86 -67.96
CA VAL A 4 -26.77 -15.81 -66.75
C VAL A 4 -26.37 -16.85 -65.69
N SER A 5 -25.77 -17.99 -66.07
CA SER A 5 -25.35 -19.00 -65.09
C SER A 5 -24.01 -18.66 -64.42
N GLN A 6 -23.14 -17.91 -65.09
CA GLN A 6 -21.87 -17.47 -64.52
C GLN A 6 -22.06 -16.36 -63.49
N THR A 7 -23.01 -15.44 -63.72
CA THR A 7 -23.35 -14.38 -62.75
C THR A 7 -24.00 -14.96 -61.49
N SER A 8 -24.85 -15.99 -61.61
CA SER A 8 -25.45 -16.64 -60.42
C SER A 8 -24.39 -17.37 -59.58
N ARG A 9 -23.46 -18.11 -60.22
CA ARG A 9 -22.37 -18.80 -59.51
C ARG A 9 -21.43 -17.80 -58.81
N ALA A 10 -21.06 -16.71 -59.48
CA ALA A 10 -20.25 -15.65 -58.88
C ALA A 10 -20.95 -15.03 -57.67
N TRP A 11 -22.25 -14.74 -57.79
CA TRP A 11 -23.05 -14.22 -56.68
C TRP A 11 -23.16 -15.20 -55.49
N PHE A 12 -23.31 -16.50 -55.73
CA PHE A 12 -23.32 -17.51 -54.65
C PHE A 12 -21.98 -17.57 -53.91
N ILE A 13 -20.85 -17.50 -54.63
CA ILE A 13 -19.51 -17.49 -54.03
C ILE A 13 -19.29 -16.21 -53.23
N ASP A 14 -19.69 -15.05 -53.77
CA ASP A 14 -19.53 -13.76 -53.11
C ASP A 14 -20.39 -13.67 -51.84
N ARG A 15 -21.63 -14.18 -51.88
CA ARG A 15 -22.49 -14.31 -50.70
C ARG A 15 -21.88 -15.20 -49.63
N ALA A 16 -21.24 -16.31 -50.02
CA ALA A 16 -20.56 -17.20 -49.07
C ALA A 16 -19.31 -16.55 -48.46
N ARG A 17 -18.57 -15.76 -49.23
CA ARG A 17 -17.42 -14.96 -48.78
C ARG A 17 -17.86 -13.87 -47.81
N GLN A 18 -18.87 -13.08 -48.17
CA GLN A 18 -19.44 -12.03 -47.34
C GLN A 18 -19.91 -12.60 -45.99
N ALA A 19 -20.60 -13.73 -45.99
CA ALA A 19 -21.01 -14.40 -44.75
C ALA A 19 -19.84 -14.87 -43.88
N ARG A 20 -18.63 -15.10 -44.43
CA ARG A 20 -17.43 -15.40 -43.63
C ARG A 20 -16.82 -14.13 -43.06
N GLU A 21 -16.71 -13.10 -43.87
CA GLU A 21 -16.20 -11.78 -43.45
C GLU A 21 -17.08 -11.19 -42.33
N GLU A 22 -18.41 -11.25 -42.45
CA GLU A 22 -19.35 -10.83 -41.41
C GLU A 22 -19.15 -11.60 -40.09
N ARG A 23 -18.92 -12.92 -40.16
CA ARG A 23 -18.62 -13.73 -38.95
C ARG A 23 -17.30 -13.35 -38.31
N LEU A 24 -16.27 -13.02 -39.10
CA LEU A 24 -14.98 -12.58 -38.59
C LEU A 24 -15.08 -11.22 -37.91
N VAL A 25 -15.74 -10.26 -38.56
CA VAL A 25 -15.99 -8.92 -37.99
C VAL A 25 -16.81 -9.03 -36.71
N GLN A 26 -17.84 -9.89 -36.68
CA GLN A 26 -18.65 -10.09 -35.49
C GLN A 26 -17.85 -10.70 -34.33
N LYS A 27 -16.98 -11.69 -34.60
CA LYS A 27 -16.08 -12.26 -33.59
C LYS A 27 -15.12 -11.23 -33.04
N GLU A 28 -14.59 -10.35 -33.88
CA GLU A 28 -13.68 -9.29 -33.43
C GLU A 28 -14.39 -8.25 -32.57
N ARG A 29 -15.61 -7.85 -32.97
CA ARG A 29 -16.48 -6.98 -32.16
C ARG A 29 -16.80 -7.61 -30.81
N GLU A 30 -17.13 -8.90 -30.80
CA GLU A 30 -17.42 -9.63 -29.57
C GLU A 30 -16.21 -9.72 -28.65
N ARG A 31 -15.01 -10.02 -29.17
CA ARG A 31 -13.76 -10.01 -28.40
C ARG A 31 -13.46 -8.64 -27.80
N ALA A 32 -13.59 -7.58 -28.59
CA ALA A 32 -13.42 -6.21 -28.11
C ALA A 32 -14.44 -5.88 -27.01
N ALA A 33 -15.71 -6.25 -27.20
CA ALA A 33 -16.75 -6.06 -26.20
C ALA A 33 -16.45 -6.80 -24.89
N ILE A 34 -16.02 -8.07 -24.95
CA ILE A 34 -15.61 -8.85 -23.79
C ILE A 34 -14.43 -8.18 -23.07
N GLY A 35 -13.43 -7.71 -23.81
CA GLY A 35 -12.27 -7.01 -23.26
C GLY A 35 -12.67 -5.73 -22.51
N ILE A 36 -13.49 -4.88 -23.13
CA ILE A 36 -14.03 -3.66 -22.51
C ILE A 36 -14.84 -4.01 -21.26
N GLN A 37 -15.76 -4.97 -21.35
CA GLN A 37 -16.60 -5.37 -20.22
C GLN A 37 -15.76 -5.91 -19.05
N ALA A 38 -14.73 -6.71 -19.31
CA ALA A 38 -13.83 -7.22 -18.28
C ALA A 38 -13.08 -6.08 -17.57
N HIS A 39 -12.57 -5.11 -18.32
CA HIS A 39 -11.89 -3.93 -17.78
C HIS A 39 -12.83 -3.09 -16.92
N VAL A 40 -14.04 -2.81 -17.41
CA VAL A 40 -15.06 -2.05 -16.67
C VAL A 40 -15.46 -2.78 -15.39
N ARG A 41 -15.75 -4.09 -15.44
CA ARG A 41 -16.09 -4.90 -14.26
C ARG A 41 -14.96 -4.89 -13.23
N SER A 42 -13.71 -5.05 -13.66
CA SER A 42 -12.53 -5.00 -12.79
C SER A 42 -12.35 -3.62 -12.15
N PHE A 43 -12.50 -2.54 -12.93
CA PHE A 43 -12.43 -1.17 -12.43
C PHE A 43 -13.51 -0.88 -11.37
N LEU A 44 -14.77 -1.26 -11.64
CA LEU A 44 -15.88 -1.06 -10.71
C LEU A 44 -15.69 -1.87 -9.43
N CYS A 45 -15.23 -3.12 -9.53
CA CYS A 45 -14.95 -3.98 -8.38
C CYS A 45 -13.85 -3.37 -7.49
N ARG A 46 -12.71 -2.99 -8.09
CA ARG A 46 -11.61 -2.34 -7.35
C ARG A 46 -12.05 -1.02 -6.71
N SER A 47 -12.80 -0.20 -7.44
CA SER A 47 -13.35 1.06 -6.92
C SER A 47 -14.34 0.85 -5.77
N ARG A 48 -15.16 -0.21 -5.81
CA ARG A 48 -16.05 -0.58 -4.70
C ARG A 48 -15.25 -1.04 -3.49
N LEU A 49 -14.27 -1.92 -3.68
CA LEU A 49 -13.41 -2.42 -2.61
C LEU A 49 -12.64 -1.29 -1.92
N GLN A 50 -12.07 -0.35 -2.68
CA GLN A 50 -11.38 0.81 -2.11
C GLN A 50 -12.31 1.67 -1.24
N ARG A 51 -13.55 1.91 -1.70
CA ARG A 51 -14.56 2.64 -0.91
C ARG A 51 -14.95 1.88 0.36
N GLU A 52 -15.11 0.57 0.28
CA GLU A 52 -15.43 -0.30 1.41
C GLU A 52 -14.32 -0.26 2.47
N ILE A 53 -13.07 -0.37 2.04
CA ILE A 53 -11.89 -0.28 2.93
C ILE A 53 -11.83 1.10 3.59
N ARG A 54 -11.99 2.20 2.83
CA ARG A 54 -12.00 3.56 3.41
C ARG A 54 -13.13 3.75 4.40
N ARG A 55 -14.33 3.21 4.12
CA ARG A 55 -15.46 3.24 5.04
C ARG A 55 -15.15 2.49 6.35
N GLU A 56 -14.53 1.32 6.27
CA GLU A 56 -14.10 0.56 7.46
C GLU A 56 -13.08 1.35 8.29
N ILE A 57 -12.13 2.02 7.64
CA ILE A 57 -11.16 2.89 8.32
C ILE A 57 -11.87 4.06 9.00
N ASP A 58 -12.82 4.71 8.32
CA ASP A 58 -13.59 5.83 8.87
C ASP A 58 -14.44 5.39 10.07
N GLU A 59 -15.10 4.24 9.97
CA GLU A 59 -15.85 3.63 11.08
C GLU A 59 -14.94 3.35 12.27
N PHE A 60 -13.76 2.77 12.02
CA PHE A 60 -12.79 2.50 13.07
C PHE A 60 -12.44 3.75 13.86
N PHE A 61 -12.22 4.89 13.19
CA PHE A 61 -11.90 6.16 13.84
C PHE A 61 -13.10 6.93 14.43
N LYS A 62 -14.35 6.60 14.05
CA LYS A 62 -15.56 7.28 14.59
C LYS A 62 -15.92 6.86 16.02
N VAL A 63 -15.50 5.67 16.47
CA VAL A 63 -15.94 5.07 17.75
C VAL A 63 -15.46 5.84 19.00
N ASP A 64 -14.57 6.83 18.85
CA ASP A 64 -13.97 7.56 19.99
C ASP A 64 -14.92 8.52 20.74
N GLY A 65 -16.14 8.76 20.24
CA GLY A 65 -17.07 9.72 20.84
C GLY A 65 -17.93 9.23 22.02
N SER A 66 -18.02 7.92 22.27
CA SER A 66 -19.08 7.36 23.16
C SER A 66 -18.60 6.42 24.27
N GLY A 67 -17.31 6.14 24.41
CA GLY A 67 -16.82 5.24 25.46
C GLY A 67 -15.48 4.64 25.10
N SER A 68 -14.52 4.82 26.01
CA SER A 68 -13.12 4.38 25.93
C SER A 68 -12.99 2.86 25.81
N SER A 69 -13.24 2.31 24.62
CA SER A 69 -12.74 0.98 24.27
C SER A 69 -11.29 1.14 23.82
N LYS A 70 -10.35 0.82 24.72
CA LYS A 70 -8.91 0.80 24.40
C LYS A 70 -8.69 -0.07 23.15
N ARG A 71 -8.33 0.56 22.03
CA ARG A 71 -8.03 -0.17 20.80
C ARG A 71 -6.75 -0.98 20.99
N SER A 72 -6.82 -2.28 20.70
CA SER A 72 -5.61 -3.12 20.75
C SER A 72 -4.60 -2.68 19.69
N ALA A 73 -3.30 -2.83 19.98
CA ALA A 73 -2.23 -2.54 19.03
C ALA A 73 -2.44 -3.29 17.70
N LEU A 74 -2.90 -4.55 17.77
CA LEU A 74 -3.18 -5.38 16.60
C LEU A 74 -4.31 -4.81 15.71
N CYS A 75 -5.36 -4.24 16.32
CA CYS A 75 -6.44 -3.60 15.56
C CYS A 75 -5.93 -2.35 14.83
N VAL A 76 -5.17 -1.49 15.52
CA VAL A 76 -4.54 -0.31 14.91
C VAL A 76 -3.61 -0.72 13.76
N PHE A 77 -2.81 -1.77 13.96
CA PHE A 77 -1.91 -2.31 12.96
C PHE A 77 -2.64 -2.78 11.69
N LYS A 78 -3.74 -3.51 11.85
CA LYS A 78 -4.57 -3.97 10.72
C LYS A 78 -5.17 -2.81 9.93
N ILE A 79 -5.69 -1.80 10.63
CA ILE A 79 -6.27 -0.60 10.00
C ILE A 79 -5.19 0.22 9.29
N ALA A 80 -4.04 0.41 9.93
CA ALA A 80 -2.89 1.08 9.33
C ALA A 80 -2.44 0.40 8.04
N ARG A 81 -2.37 -0.94 8.00
CA ARG A 81 -2.04 -1.68 6.77
C ARG A 81 -3.03 -1.42 5.65
N LYS A 82 -4.34 -1.42 5.95
CA LYS A 82 -5.39 -1.13 4.98
C LYS A 82 -5.27 0.29 4.43
N LEU A 83 -5.02 1.27 5.30
CA LEU A 83 -4.83 2.66 4.91
C LEU A 83 -3.60 2.80 4.01
N LEU A 84 -2.44 2.33 4.45
CA LEU A 84 -1.17 2.46 3.71
C LEU A 84 -1.19 1.74 2.35
N PHE A 85 -1.96 0.65 2.23
CA PHE A 85 -2.13 -0.04 0.95
C PHE A 85 -2.85 0.80 -0.12
N LEU A 86 -3.77 1.68 0.30
CA LEU A 86 -4.57 2.53 -0.59
C LEU A 86 -4.20 4.01 -0.52
N PHE A 87 -3.17 4.36 0.26
CA PHE A 87 -2.96 5.72 0.72
C PHE A 87 -2.71 6.67 -0.44
N ARG A 88 -3.51 7.74 -0.49
CA ARG A 88 -3.32 8.86 -1.40
C ARG A 88 -3.30 10.14 -0.59
N ILE A 89 -2.16 10.82 -0.57
CA ILE A 89 -1.94 12.08 0.17
C ILE A 89 -3.11 13.06 -0.02
N LYS A 90 -3.52 13.33 -1.26
CA LYS A 90 -4.60 14.28 -1.55
C LYS A 90 -5.97 13.90 -0.97
N GLU A 91 -6.24 12.62 -0.75
CA GLU A 91 -7.56 12.11 -0.36
C GLU A 91 -7.61 11.63 1.11
N ASP A 92 -6.47 11.21 1.67
CA ASP A 92 -6.41 10.43 2.89
C ASP A 92 -5.63 11.12 4.03
N ASN A 93 -5.23 12.39 3.87
CA ASN A 93 -4.50 13.16 4.89
C ASN A 93 -5.18 13.15 6.27
N GLU A 94 -6.48 13.41 6.34
CA GLU A 94 -7.22 13.39 7.61
C GLU A 94 -7.24 12.00 8.26
N ARG A 95 -7.31 10.92 7.45
CA ARG A 95 -7.25 9.54 7.97
C ARG A 95 -5.87 9.21 8.50
N PHE A 96 -4.84 9.72 7.83
CA PHE A 96 -3.45 9.54 8.25
C PHE A 96 -3.13 10.31 9.54
N GLU A 97 -3.65 11.53 9.67
CA GLU A 97 -3.59 12.28 10.92
C GLU A 97 -4.20 11.48 12.08
N LYS A 98 -5.44 11.00 11.91
CA LYS A 98 -6.12 10.17 12.92
C LYS A 98 -5.36 8.90 13.25
N LEU A 99 -4.71 8.28 12.26
CA LEU A 99 -3.85 7.13 12.48
C LEU A 99 -2.65 7.49 13.36
N CYS A 100 -1.95 8.58 13.04
CA CYS A 100 -0.80 9.05 13.82
C CYS A 100 -1.19 9.37 15.26
N CYS A 101 -2.30 10.11 15.45
CA CYS A 101 -2.87 10.38 16.77
C CYS A 101 -3.16 9.08 17.52
N CYS A 102 -3.84 8.11 16.89
CA CYS A 102 -4.17 6.84 17.52
C CYS A 102 -2.92 6.04 17.93
N ILE A 103 -1.86 6.05 17.11
CA ILE A 103 -0.60 5.39 17.43
C ILE A 103 0.08 6.06 18.62
N LEU A 104 0.22 7.39 18.63
CA LEU A 104 0.85 8.11 19.74
C LEU A 104 0.05 7.97 21.04
N SER A 105 -1.28 8.11 20.99
CA SER A 105 -2.13 7.89 22.16
C SER A 105 -1.97 6.48 22.74
N SER A 106 -1.72 5.47 21.89
CA SER A 106 -1.44 4.13 22.37
C SER A 106 -0.09 4.02 23.08
N MET A 107 0.91 4.83 22.73
CA MET A 107 2.22 4.88 23.38
C MET A 107 2.16 5.56 24.75
N ASP A 108 1.21 6.49 24.92
CA ASP A 108 1.01 7.22 26.16
C ASP A 108 0.13 6.50 27.18
N ALA A 109 -0.72 5.57 26.74
CA ALA A 109 -1.64 4.82 27.59
C ALA A 109 -0.93 4.15 28.79
N GLU A 110 -1.44 4.36 30.01
CA GLU A 110 -0.87 3.78 31.22
C GLU A 110 -1.23 2.29 31.39
N ASN A 111 -0.25 1.52 31.86
CA ASN A 111 -0.40 0.21 32.51
C ASN A 111 -0.95 -0.98 31.69
N ASP A 112 -0.87 -0.96 30.35
CA ASP A 112 -1.07 -2.20 29.55
C ASP A 112 -0.13 -2.29 28.33
N PRO A 113 0.98 -3.05 28.43
CA PRO A 113 1.91 -3.25 27.31
C PRO A 113 1.25 -3.85 26.06
N LYS A 114 0.11 -4.54 26.17
CA LYS A 114 -0.58 -5.12 24.99
C LYS A 114 -1.32 -4.06 24.16
N VAL A 115 -1.55 -2.88 24.73
CA VAL A 115 -2.20 -1.75 24.05
C VAL A 115 -1.17 -0.93 23.29
N TRP A 116 0.08 -0.91 23.76
CA TRP A 116 1.15 -0.13 23.14
C TRP A 116 1.49 -0.64 21.74
N TYR A 117 1.49 0.27 20.77
CA TYR A 117 1.78 -0.07 19.38
C TYR A 117 3.14 -0.76 19.19
N VAL A 118 4.13 -0.33 19.99
CA VAL A 118 5.50 -0.86 19.96
C VAL A 118 5.59 -2.33 20.39
N SER A 119 4.62 -2.87 21.13
CA SER A 119 4.61 -4.28 21.54
C SER A 119 4.61 -5.25 20.35
N LEU A 120 4.08 -4.81 19.20
CA LEU A 120 4.09 -5.59 17.97
C LEU A 120 5.49 -5.76 17.39
N ALA A 121 6.43 -4.85 17.69
CA ALA A 121 7.83 -4.99 17.29
C ALA A 121 8.51 -6.20 17.95
N LEU A 122 7.99 -6.64 19.11
CA LEU A 122 8.49 -7.80 19.84
C LEU A 122 7.85 -9.13 19.39
N SER A 123 6.83 -9.08 18.54
CA SER A 123 6.11 -10.26 18.07
C SER A 123 6.80 -10.87 16.85
N LYS A 124 7.37 -12.07 16.98
CA LYS A 124 8.15 -12.75 15.92
C LYS A 124 7.47 -12.74 14.53
N ASP A 125 6.15 -12.93 14.48
CA ASP A 125 5.39 -13.00 13.23
C ASP A 125 5.12 -11.62 12.61
N LEU A 126 5.13 -10.56 13.42
CA LEU A 126 4.71 -9.23 13.02
C LEU A 126 5.87 -8.24 12.94
N THR A 127 7.02 -8.51 13.56
CA THR A 127 8.15 -7.57 13.64
C THR A 127 8.54 -7.01 12.28
N LEU A 128 8.72 -7.84 11.25
CA LEU A 128 9.14 -7.36 9.92
C LEU A 128 8.07 -6.51 9.24
N LEU A 129 6.81 -6.93 9.35
CA LEU A 129 5.67 -6.21 8.80
C LEU A 129 5.46 -4.87 9.52
N TRP A 130 5.69 -4.85 10.84
CA TRP A 130 5.65 -3.66 11.68
C TRP A 130 6.78 -2.69 11.34
N ILE A 131 8.02 -3.16 11.17
CA ILE A 131 9.15 -2.31 10.75
C ILE A 131 8.83 -1.65 9.41
N LYS A 132 8.41 -2.44 8.41
CA LYS A 132 8.01 -1.90 7.09
C LYS A 132 6.94 -0.82 7.24
N GLN A 133 5.91 -1.11 8.04
CA GLN A 133 4.80 -0.20 8.22
C GLN A 133 5.20 1.11 8.90
N ILE A 134 6.00 1.06 9.97
CA ILE A 134 6.52 2.27 10.61
C ILE A 134 7.40 3.05 9.64
N LYS A 135 8.25 2.39 8.84
CA LYS A 135 9.04 3.07 7.80
C LYS A 135 8.15 3.83 6.81
N ASP A 136 7.08 3.19 6.32
CA ASP A 136 6.12 3.84 5.41
C ASP A 136 5.43 5.02 6.10
N ILE A 137 5.01 4.88 7.35
CA ILE A 137 4.40 5.96 8.14
C ILE A 137 5.37 7.13 8.31
N LEU A 138 6.61 6.88 8.74
CA LEU A 138 7.62 7.91 8.95
C LEU A 138 7.98 8.62 7.63
N ARG A 139 8.07 7.88 6.53
CA ARG A 139 8.26 8.47 5.19
C ARG A 139 7.12 9.44 4.86
N TYR A 140 5.86 9.05 5.08
CA TYR A 140 4.72 9.92 4.85
C TYR A 140 4.68 11.12 5.80
N CYS A 141 5.09 10.97 7.06
CA CYS A 141 5.26 12.10 7.97
C CYS A 141 6.25 13.13 7.40
N CYS A 142 7.41 12.68 6.88
CA CYS A 142 8.37 13.58 6.22
C CYS A 142 7.80 14.25 4.96
N GLU A 143 7.10 13.49 4.10
CA GLU A 143 6.51 14.01 2.86
C GLU A 143 5.41 15.05 3.13
N LEU A 144 4.61 14.85 4.18
CA LEU A 144 3.57 15.78 4.60
C LEU A 144 4.16 17.01 5.30
N LEU A 145 5.20 16.85 6.13
CA LEU A 145 5.92 17.97 6.75
C LEU A 145 6.44 18.96 5.70
N GLY A 146 6.91 18.49 4.55
CA GLY A 146 7.36 19.35 3.45
C GLY A 146 6.26 20.20 2.79
N GLN A 147 4.99 19.89 3.04
CA GLN A 147 3.83 20.59 2.47
C GLN A 147 3.18 21.59 3.45
N LEU A 148 3.50 21.49 4.74
CA LEU A 148 2.88 22.29 5.82
C LEU A 148 3.60 23.62 6.02
N LYS A 149 2.84 24.64 6.42
CA LYS A 149 3.37 25.98 6.71
C LYS A 149 3.22 26.32 8.19
N PRO A 150 4.31 26.63 8.92
CA PRO A 150 4.26 26.85 10.37
C PRO A 150 3.43 28.08 10.77
N GLU A 151 3.19 29.02 9.86
CA GLU A 151 2.39 30.22 10.10
C GLU A 151 0.88 29.91 10.23
N ILE A 152 0.43 28.75 9.75
CA ILE A 152 -0.98 28.33 9.81
C ILE A 152 -1.17 27.49 11.08
N LEU A 153 -2.11 27.91 11.94
CA LEU A 153 -2.38 27.25 13.24
C LEU A 153 -2.81 25.77 13.13
N GLN A 154 -3.47 25.39 12.04
CA GLN A 154 -3.82 23.98 11.77
C GLN A 154 -2.55 23.18 11.42
N ASP A 155 -1.76 23.71 10.50
CA ASP A 155 -0.51 23.10 10.06
C ASP A 155 0.52 22.98 11.19
N SER A 156 0.58 23.94 12.12
CA SER A 156 1.50 23.87 13.26
C SER A 156 1.19 22.71 14.20
N LYS A 157 -0.09 22.36 14.37
CA LYS A 157 -0.50 21.15 15.11
C LYS A 157 -0.08 19.88 14.38
N LEU A 158 -0.28 19.84 13.06
CA LEU A 158 0.15 18.70 12.23
C LEU A 158 1.67 18.54 12.20
N ILE A 159 2.42 19.64 12.15
CA ILE A 159 3.88 19.65 12.25
C ILE A 159 4.29 19.00 13.58
N THR A 160 3.70 19.45 14.69
CA THR A 160 3.98 18.88 16.02
C THR A 160 3.66 17.39 16.07
N LEU A 161 2.52 16.97 15.52
CA LEU A 161 2.11 15.56 15.45
C LEU A 161 3.14 14.71 14.68
N TYR A 162 3.52 15.13 13.47
CA TYR A 162 4.44 14.38 12.62
C TYR A 162 5.87 14.36 13.16
N LEU A 163 6.33 15.47 13.76
CA LEU A 163 7.61 15.48 14.47
C LEU A 163 7.60 14.56 15.70
N THR A 164 6.50 14.54 16.46
CA THR A 164 6.34 13.63 17.60
C THR A 164 6.37 12.17 17.14
N MET A 165 5.71 11.82 16.03
CA MET A 165 5.82 10.50 15.42
C MET A 165 7.26 10.12 15.08
N LEU A 166 7.99 11.02 14.41
CA LEU A 166 9.39 10.80 14.03
C LEU A 166 10.26 10.56 15.26
N VAL A 167 10.19 11.43 16.28
CA VAL A 167 10.98 11.30 17.50
C VAL A 167 10.61 10.02 18.25
N THR A 168 9.31 9.74 18.40
CA THR A 168 8.83 8.56 19.14
C THR A 168 9.35 7.25 18.54
N PHE A 169 9.50 7.13 17.21
CA PHE A 169 9.94 5.87 16.60
C PHE A 169 11.43 5.84 16.22
N THR A 170 12.13 6.98 16.21
CA THR A 170 13.59 7.03 15.97
C THR A 170 14.41 7.00 17.26
N ASP A 171 13.84 7.44 18.38
CA ASP A 171 14.46 7.35 19.70
C ASP A 171 13.78 6.29 20.57
N THR A 172 14.47 5.17 20.80
CA THR A 172 13.98 4.08 21.65
C THR A 172 13.88 4.46 23.13
N SER A 173 14.50 5.56 23.58
CA SER A 173 14.34 6.06 24.94
C SER A 173 12.88 6.42 25.26
N THR A 174 12.12 6.78 24.24
CA THR A 174 10.69 7.12 24.36
C THR A 174 9.82 5.88 24.59
N TRP A 175 10.30 4.67 24.27
CA TRP A 175 9.51 3.45 24.35
C TRP A 175 9.42 2.97 25.79
N LYS A 176 8.26 3.18 26.42
CA LYS A 176 7.98 2.76 27.81
C LYS A 176 8.22 1.25 28.02
N ILE A 177 8.05 0.41 26.99
CA ILE A 177 8.29 -1.04 27.06
C ILE A 177 9.74 -1.44 27.36
N LEU A 178 10.70 -0.58 27.05
CA LEU A 178 12.11 -0.81 27.37
C LEU A 178 12.49 -0.33 28.78
N ARG A 179 11.63 0.49 29.41
CA ARG A 179 11.84 1.04 30.75
C ARG A 179 11.26 0.19 31.87
N VAL A 180 10.36 -0.76 31.56
CA VAL A 180 9.83 -1.73 32.54
C VAL A 180 10.92 -2.77 32.86
N LYS A 181 11.89 -2.36 33.68
CA LYS A 181 13.14 -3.07 33.98
C LYS A 181 13.07 -3.84 35.31
N ASP A 182 11.90 -4.36 35.69
CA ASP A 182 11.72 -5.07 36.98
C ASP A 182 11.44 -6.57 36.85
N ILE A 183 11.84 -7.23 35.75
CA ILE A 183 11.86 -8.70 35.70
C ILE A 183 13.18 -9.17 35.09
N VAL A 184 14.03 -9.64 36.02
CA VAL A 184 15.30 -10.36 35.89
C VAL A 184 15.46 -11.15 34.58
N ASN A 185 16.58 -10.86 33.89
CA ASN A 185 17.23 -11.51 32.73
C ASN A 185 17.42 -10.51 31.56
N PRO A 186 18.54 -10.56 30.80
CA PRO A 186 18.70 -9.76 29.59
C PRO A 186 17.59 -10.15 28.59
N TRP A 187 16.58 -9.30 28.47
CA TRP A 187 15.43 -9.56 27.62
C TRP A 187 15.86 -9.54 26.14
N PRO A 188 15.40 -10.48 25.29
CA PRO A 188 15.58 -10.43 23.82
C PRO A 188 15.01 -9.18 23.14
N GLY A 189 14.23 -8.38 23.89
CA GLY A 189 13.59 -7.16 23.41
C GLY A 189 14.55 -5.98 23.23
N GLU A 190 15.62 -5.89 24.01
CA GLU A 190 16.58 -4.78 23.91
C GLU A 190 17.42 -4.89 22.62
N THR A 191 17.85 -6.10 22.28
CA THR A 191 18.49 -6.41 20.98
C THR A 191 17.52 -6.21 19.81
N SER A 192 16.24 -6.55 19.98
CA SER A 192 15.22 -6.35 18.95
C SER A 192 14.94 -4.86 18.71
N ALA A 193 14.81 -4.06 19.77
CA ALA A 193 14.61 -2.61 19.67
C ALA A 193 15.81 -1.88 19.06
N LEU A 194 17.04 -2.26 19.45
CA LEU A 194 18.26 -1.74 18.84
C LEU A 194 18.39 -2.14 17.36
N SER A 195 17.98 -3.36 17.00
CA SER A 195 17.95 -3.80 15.59
C SER A 195 16.93 -3.00 14.78
N VAL A 196 15.76 -2.76 15.35
CA VAL A 196 14.69 -1.93 14.78
C VAL A 196 15.15 -0.47 14.60
N GLN A 197 15.80 0.12 15.61
CA GLN A 197 16.32 1.48 15.54
C GLN A 197 17.44 1.62 14.49
N ARG A 198 18.35 0.65 14.39
CA ARG A 198 19.33 0.60 13.29
C ARG A 198 18.65 0.57 11.92
N HIS A 199 17.61 -0.25 11.76
CA HIS A 199 16.85 -0.33 10.52
C HIS A 199 16.16 0.99 10.13
N PHE A 200 15.65 1.75 11.12
CA PHE A 200 15.04 3.06 10.85
C PHE A 200 16.10 4.09 10.45
N ASN A 201 17.19 4.21 11.20
CA ASN A 201 18.24 5.21 10.98
C ASN A 201 18.95 5.03 9.62
N CYS A 202 19.23 3.79 9.20
CA CYS A 202 19.80 3.52 7.88
C CYS A 202 18.89 3.91 6.71
N SER A 203 17.57 4.01 6.92
CA SER A 203 16.61 4.29 5.85
C SER A 203 16.20 5.76 5.73
N LEU A 204 16.24 6.51 6.84
CA LEU A 204 15.94 7.94 6.89
C LEU A 204 17.18 8.80 6.53
N PHE A 205 18.38 8.28 6.73
CA PHE A 205 19.65 8.96 6.44
C PHE A 205 20.59 8.05 5.61
N PRO A 206 20.47 8.04 4.27
CA PRO A 206 21.26 7.15 3.40
C PRO A 206 22.78 7.45 3.35
N SER A 207 23.27 8.49 4.05
CA SER A 207 24.65 8.95 3.94
C SER A 207 25.66 8.21 4.82
N VAL A 208 25.22 7.26 5.66
CA VAL A 208 26.11 6.46 6.50
C VAL A 208 26.25 5.07 5.89
N ALA A 209 27.49 4.67 5.64
CA ALA A 209 27.95 3.50 4.87
C ALA A 209 27.06 2.24 4.94
N PRO A 210 26.97 1.46 3.83
CA PRO A 210 26.17 0.24 3.82
C PRO A 210 26.68 -0.75 4.86
N CYS A 211 25.85 -1.06 5.85
CA CYS A 211 26.12 -2.16 6.78
C CYS A 211 25.67 -3.50 6.16
N ASP A 212 26.38 -4.58 6.47
CA ASP A 212 26.13 -5.94 5.94
C ASP A 212 24.72 -6.49 6.23
N CYS A 213 23.96 -5.86 7.13
CA CYS A 213 22.55 -6.18 7.40
C CYS A 213 21.61 -5.90 6.20
N CYS A 214 21.97 -4.96 5.31
CA CYS A 214 21.14 -4.62 4.15
C CYS A 214 21.10 -5.74 3.07
N THR A 215 22.09 -6.62 3.06
CA THR A 215 22.22 -7.69 2.05
C THR A 215 21.21 -8.82 2.27
N ILE A 216 20.88 -9.14 3.53
CA ILE A 216 19.92 -10.20 3.87
C ILE A 216 18.48 -9.81 3.49
N PHE A 217 18.12 -8.52 3.59
CA PHE A 217 16.76 -8.08 3.32
C PHE A 217 16.45 -7.84 1.83
N ARG A 218 17.49 -7.60 1.01
CA ARG A 218 17.34 -7.46 -0.45
C ARG A 218 16.84 -8.74 -1.12
N GLN A 219 17.03 -9.91 -0.50
CA GLN A 219 16.48 -11.19 -0.97
C GLN A 219 14.99 -11.36 -0.64
N SER A 220 14.45 -10.62 0.34
CA SER A 220 13.03 -10.70 0.75
C SER A 220 12.12 -9.75 -0.03
N ASP A 221 12.66 -8.62 -0.51
CA ASP A 221 11.90 -7.60 -1.25
C ASP A 221 11.64 -7.97 -2.73
N SER A 222 12.27 -9.02 -3.26
CA SER A 222 12.01 -9.51 -4.63
C SER A 222 10.70 -10.30 -4.77
N ALA A 223 10.01 -10.59 -3.65
CA ALA A 223 8.81 -11.44 -3.63
C ALA A 223 7.49 -10.69 -3.46
N ILE A 224 7.49 -9.35 -3.41
CA ILE A 224 6.25 -8.55 -3.26
C ILE A 224 6.04 -7.70 -4.52
N PRO A 225 5.10 -8.04 -5.41
CA PRO A 225 4.83 -7.23 -6.59
C PRO A 225 4.17 -5.92 -6.16
N HIS A 226 4.90 -4.80 -6.30
CA HIS A 226 4.29 -3.47 -6.37
C HIS A 226 3.54 -3.32 -7.70
N PRO A 227 2.37 -2.67 -7.73
CA PRO A 227 1.62 -2.47 -8.95
C PRO A 227 2.24 -1.32 -9.76
N HIS A 228 3.21 -1.65 -10.61
CA HIS A 228 3.60 -0.77 -11.70
C HIS A 228 2.58 -0.88 -12.84
N HIS A 229 2.22 0.29 -13.37
CA HIS A 229 1.57 0.52 -14.64
C HIS A 229 1.82 -0.62 -15.65
N VAL A 230 0.76 -1.30 -16.06
CA VAL A 230 0.78 -2.14 -17.27
C VAL A 230 0.82 -1.18 -18.46
N CYS A 231 2.03 -0.86 -18.91
CA CYS A 231 2.25 -0.30 -20.24
C CYS A 231 2.26 -1.49 -21.21
N ALA A 232 1.22 -1.62 -22.02
CA ALA A 232 1.16 -2.60 -23.08
C ALA A 232 2.03 -2.11 -24.25
N CYS A 233 3.24 -2.65 -24.38
CA CYS A 233 3.97 -2.60 -25.64
C CYS A 233 3.59 -3.82 -26.47
N SER A 234 2.94 -3.55 -27.60
CA SER A 234 2.66 -4.51 -28.65
C SER A 234 3.96 -5.08 -29.21
N CYS A 235 4.01 -6.40 -29.34
CA CYS A 235 4.99 -7.09 -30.16
C CYS A 235 4.70 -6.75 -31.62
N ASP A 236 5.69 -6.21 -32.33
CA ASP A 236 5.71 -6.25 -33.79
C ASP A 236 6.83 -7.20 -34.22
N SER A 237 6.42 -8.24 -34.93
CA SER A 237 7.30 -9.25 -35.52
C SER A 237 7.53 -8.83 -36.97
N SER A 238 8.77 -8.54 -37.35
CA SER A 238 9.15 -8.47 -38.76
C SER A 238 10.50 -9.17 -38.97
N GLN A 239 10.46 -10.07 -39.94
CA GLN A 239 11.45 -11.08 -40.29
C GLN A 239 12.56 -10.50 -41.20
N HIS A 240 13.72 -11.15 -41.15
CA HIS A 240 14.72 -11.39 -42.22
C HIS A 240 15.01 -10.32 -43.29
N SER A 241 16.29 -9.94 -43.45
CA SER A 241 17.22 -10.53 -44.44
C SER A 241 18.55 -9.77 -44.45
N ASP A 242 19.65 -10.46 -44.19
CA ASP A 242 21.02 -10.02 -44.53
C ASP A 242 21.32 -10.39 -46.00
N PRO A 243 22.19 -9.65 -46.70
CA PRO A 243 23.04 -10.18 -47.75
C PRO A 243 24.42 -10.63 -47.21
#